data_AF-A0A2X3CG72-F1
#
_entry.id   AF-A0A2X3CG72-F1
#
_cell.length_a   1.000
_cell.length_b   1.000
_cell.length_c   1.000
_cell.angle_alpha   90.00
_cell.angle_beta   90.00
_cell.angle_gamma   90.00
#
_symmetry.space_group_name_H-M   'P 1'
#
loop_
_entity.id
_entity.type
_entity.pdbx_description
1 polymer ?
#
loop_
_entity_poly.entity_id
_entity_poly.type
_entity_poly.pdbx_seq_one_letter_code
_entity_poly.pdbx_strand_id
1 'polypeptide(L)'
;MDPDFEYQFTALRKTHNQGVFDVYSPDMLRCRKSGVLTGLPDGYGRGRIIGDYRRVALYGIRYWSAKRELQFADLQPALERGEVLEATLRLREELAEQRRALLQMQEMAARYGCDIAHPARTAREAVQWLYFAYPGGGEVAERRPPCRWGARPPSSTSISNAICAPVY
;
A
#
# COMPACT_ATOMS: atom_id res chain seq x y z
N MET A 1 13.10 -19.40 -15.49
CA MET A 1 13.13 -18.31 -14.49
C MET A 1 14.49 -17.62 -14.63
N ASP A 2 14.59 -16.33 -14.34
CA ASP A 2 15.89 -15.66 -14.34
C ASP A 2 16.76 -16.25 -13.20
N PRO A 3 17.97 -16.79 -13.48
CA PRO A 3 18.82 -17.39 -12.45
C PRO A 3 19.20 -16.40 -11.33
N ASP A 4 19.32 -15.11 -11.64
CA ASP A 4 19.63 -14.09 -10.63
C ASP A 4 18.46 -13.89 -9.65
N PHE A 5 17.23 -14.00 -10.16
CA PHE A 5 16.03 -13.95 -9.33
C PHE A 5 15.98 -15.15 -8.37
N GLU A 6 16.26 -16.34 -8.86
CA GLU A 6 16.29 -17.55 -8.04
C GLU A 6 17.35 -17.42 -6.93
N TYR A 7 18.56 -16.97 -7.27
CA TYR A 7 19.63 -16.76 -6.30
C TYR A 7 19.25 -15.77 -5.19
N GLN A 8 18.60 -14.66 -5.53
CA GLN A 8 18.17 -13.66 -4.55
C GLN A 8 17.18 -14.20 -3.52
N PHE A 9 16.19 -15.00 -3.94
CA PHE A 9 15.12 -15.49 -3.05
C PHE A 9 15.37 -16.87 -2.44
N THR A 10 16.46 -17.53 -2.84
CA THR A 10 16.91 -18.81 -2.22
C THR A 10 18.09 -18.59 -1.29
N ALA A 11 19.11 -17.85 -1.71
CA ALA A 11 20.36 -17.69 -0.97
C ALA A 11 20.40 -16.43 -0.09
N LEU A 12 19.86 -15.30 -0.57
CA LEU A 12 20.01 -14.00 0.12
C LEU A 12 18.82 -13.66 1.03
N ARG A 13 17.60 -13.78 0.53
CA ARG A 13 16.37 -13.38 1.25
C ARG A 13 15.45 -14.57 1.44
N LYS A 14 15.34 -15.03 2.68
CA LYS A 14 14.38 -16.07 3.07
C LYS A 14 12.94 -15.63 2.77
N THR A 15 12.16 -16.51 2.15
CA THR A 15 10.74 -16.29 1.84
C THR A 15 9.82 -16.75 2.97
N HIS A 16 8.56 -16.28 2.96
CA HIS A 16 7.54 -16.76 3.91
C HIS A 16 7.37 -18.28 3.81
N ASN A 17 7.28 -18.80 2.59
CA ASN A 17 7.11 -20.21 2.31
C ASN A 17 8.21 -21.06 2.96
N GLN A 18 9.48 -20.70 2.73
CA GLN A 18 10.60 -21.40 3.34
C GLN A 18 10.55 -21.34 4.88
N GLY A 19 10.24 -20.17 5.45
CA GLY A 19 10.10 -20.02 6.90
C GLY A 19 8.99 -20.86 7.52
N VAL A 20 7.87 -21.03 6.82
CA VAL A 20 6.77 -21.89 7.27
C VAL A 20 7.19 -23.36 7.23
N PHE A 21 7.82 -23.81 6.14
CA PHE A 21 8.23 -25.20 6.00
C PHE A 21 9.35 -25.62 6.96
N ASP A 22 10.25 -24.71 7.34
CA ASP A 22 11.30 -25.00 8.32
C ASP A 22 10.75 -25.29 9.74
N VAL A 23 9.58 -24.74 10.07
CA VAL A 23 8.95 -24.84 11.41
C VAL A 23 7.83 -25.89 11.44
N TYR A 24 7.37 -26.36 10.28
CA TYR A 24 6.28 -27.34 10.20
C TYR A 24 6.63 -28.68 10.82
N SER A 25 5.68 -29.25 11.57
CA SER A 25 5.83 -30.59 12.11
C SER A 25 5.56 -31.65 11.04
N PRO A 26 6.13 -32.87 11.19
CA PRO A 26 5.83 -33.98 10.31
C PRO A 26 4.32 -34.29 10.23
N ASP A 27 3.58 -34.02 11.29
CA ASP A 27 2.14 -34.28 11.40
C ASP A 27 1.35 -33.28 10.55
N MET A 28 1.70 -32.00 10.60
CA MET A 28 1.10 -30.97 9.74
C MET A 28 1.30 -31.29 8.26
N LEU A 29 2.50 -31.77 7.89
CA LEU A 29 2.79 -32.21 6.53
C LEU A 29 1.95 -33.43 6.11
N ARG A 30 1.73 -34.39 7.01
CA ARG A 30 0.84 -35.54 6.74
C ARG A 30 -0.61 -35.09 6.56
N CYS A 31 -1.11 -34.17 7.38
CA CYS A 31 -2.46 -33.60 7.25
C CYS A 31 -2.66 -32.84 5.94
N ARG A 32 -1.62 -32.13 5.47
CA ARG A 32 -1.61 -31.45 4.17
C ARG A 32 -1.62 -32.46 3.02
N LYS A 33 -0.82 -33.53 3.12
CA LYS A 33 -0.73 -34.58 2.10
C LYS A 33 -2.00 -35.44 2.02
N SER A 34 -2.65 -35.71 3.15
CA SER A 34 -3.88 -36.51 3.22
C SER A 34 -5.13 -35.75 2.77
N GLY A 35 -5.05 -34.43 2.63
CA GLY A 35 -6.19 -33.60 2.25
C GLY A 35 -7.07 -33.14 3.41
N VAL A 36 -6.74 -33.50 4.66
CA VAL A 36 -7.50 -33.12 5.87
C VAL A 36 -7.38 -31.61 6.15
N LEU A 37 -6.20 -31.04 5.94
CA LEU A 37 -5.95 -29.60 6.02
C LEU A 37 -5.36 -29.10 4.70
N THR A 38 -6.18 -28.46 3.87
CA THR A 38 -5.77 -27.96 2.55
C THR A 38 -6.09 -26.47 2.41
N GLY A 39 -5.40 -25.79 1.48
CA GLY A 39 -5.64 -24.37 1.22
C GLY A 39 -5.22 -23.44 2.35
N LEU A 40 -4.20 -23.80 3.13
CA LEU A 40 -3.58 -22.89 4.08
C LEU A 40 -2.73 -21.86 3.32
N PRO A 41 -2.60 -20.61 3.83
CA PRO A 41 -1.79 -19.56 3.20
C PRO A 41 -0.28 -19.79 3.45
N ASP A 42 0.23 -20.96 3.10
CA ASP A 42 1.63 -21.36 3.22
C ASP A 42 2.43 -21.05 1.94
N GLY A 43 1.77 -21.15 0.77
CA GLY A 43 2.34 -20.92 -0.57
C GLY A 43 1.88 -19.64 -1.26
N TYR A 44 1.09 -18.80 -0.60
CA TYR A 44 0.57 -17.56 -1.17
C TYR A 44 0.35 -16.49 -0.11
N GLY A 45 0.21 -15.24 -0.54
CA GLY A 45 -0.05 -14.13 0.38
C GLY A 45 -1.36 -14.33 1.14
N ARG A 46 -1.31 -14.29 2.48
CA ARG A 46 -2.49 -14.46 3.36
C ARG A 46 -3.68 -13.60 2.96
N GLY A 47 -3.42 -12.38 2.52
CA GLY A 47 -4.45 -11.40 2.19
C GLY A 47 -5.37 -11.10 3.38
N ARG A 48 -6.65 -10.79 3.08
CA ARG A 48 -7.70 -10.45 4.06
C ARG A 48 -7.37 -9.24 4.95
N ILE A 49 -6.52 -8.33 4.47
CA ILE A 49 -6.21 -7.06 5.12
C ILE A 49 -6.70 -5.95 4.19
N ILE A 50 -7.59 -5.11 4.69
CA ILE A 50 -8.11 -3.95 3.96
C ILE A 50 -7.54 -2.70 4.61
N GLY A 51 -6.64 -2.02 3.89
CA GLY A 51 -6.19 -0.69 4.29
C GLY A 51 -7.32 0.32 4.11
N ASP A 52 -7.41 1.31 4.99
CA ASP A 52 -8.35 2.42 4.78
C ASP A 52 -7.76 3.42 3.77
N TYR A 53 -7.88 3.08 2.49
CA TYR A 53 -7.28 3.82 1.35
C TYR A 53 -7.79 5.25 1.23
N ARG A 54 -9.02 5.51 1.72
CA ARG A 54 -9.66 6.83 1.70
C ARG A 54 -8.86 7.87 2.48
N ARG A 55 -8.06 7.43 3.45
CA ARG A 55 -7.21 8.29 4.27
C ARG A 55 -6.17 9.05 3.47
N VAL A 56 -5.70 8.48 2.36
CA VAL A 56 -4.72 9.16 1.48
C VAL A 56 -5.38 10.33 0.77
N ALA A 57 -6.61 10.15 0.26
CA ALA A 57 -7.39 11.24 -0.32
C ALA A 57 -7.73 12.33 0.71
N LEU A 58 -8.14 11.93 1.91
CA LEU A 58 -8.65 12.87 2.93
C LEU A 58 -7.55 13.72 3.57
N TYR A 59 -6.37 13.15 3.84
CA TYR A 59 -5.31 13.84 4.61
C TYR A 59 -3.99 14.02 3.84
N GLY A 60 -3.77 13.30 2.75
CA GLY A 60 -2.49 13.26 2.05
C GLY A 60 -1.42 12.44 2.76
N ILE A 61 -0.37 12.06 2.03
CA ILE A 61 0.72 11.22 2.55
C ILE A 61 1.53 11.94 3.63
N ARG A 62 1.75 13.25 3.52
CA ARG A 62 2.56 14.01 4.47
C ARG A 62 2.01 13.93 5.90
N TYR A 63 0.70 14.02 6.05
CA TYR A 63 0.03 13.89 7.35
C TYR A 63 0.28 12.51 7.95
N TRP A 64 0.10 11.44 7.17
CA TRP A 64 0.28 10.08 7.67
C TRP A 64 1.73 9.74 7.96
N SER A 65 2.68 10.20 7.14
CA SER A 65 4.11 10.03 7.42
C SER A 65 4.50 10.70 8.74
N ALA A 66 4.05 11.95 8.96
CA ALA A 66 4.29 12.64 10.23
C ALA A 66 3.63 11.91 11.41
N LYS A 67 2.42 11.40 11.22
CA LYS A 67 1.72 10.63 12.26
C LYS A 67 2.42 9.33 12.61
N ARG A 68 3.00 8.61 11.62
CA ARG A 68 3.81 7.40 11.89
C ARG A 68 5.09 7.73 12.63
N GLU A 69 5.71 8.88 12.33
CA GLU A 69 6.89 9.35 13.06
C GLU A 69 6.56 9.63 14.54
N LEU A 70 5.44 10.31 14.81
CA LEU A 70 4.99 10.55 16.17
C LEU A 70 4.72 9.23 16.92
N GLN A 71 3.99 8.30 16.29
CA GLN A 71 3.73 6.98 16.88
C GLN A 71 5.01 6.18 17.16
N PHE A 72 6.03 6.32 16.30
CA PHE A 72 7.33 5.70 16.54
C PHE A 72 8.03 6.32 17.75
N ALA A 73 8.01 7.65 17.87
CA ALA A 73 8.57 8.38 19.00
C ALA A 73 7.86 8.07 20.32
N ASP A 74 6.53 7.91 20.30
CA ASP A 74 5.70 7.59 21.47
C ASP A 74 6.09 6.23 22.10
N LEU A 75 6.67 5.32 21.33
CA LEU A 75 7.15 4.01 21.81
C LEU A 75 8.54 4.07 22.46
N GLN A 76 9.25 5.19 22.39
CA GLN A 76 10.60 5.34 22.96
C GLN A 76 10.63 5.13 24.48
N PRO A 77 9.73 5.72 25.27
CA PRO A 77 9.77 5.54 26.72
C PRO A 77 9.51 4.09 27.14
N ALA A 78 8.61 3.38 26.44
CA ALA A 78 8.32 1.96 26.72
C ALA A 78 9.52 1.06 26.40
N LEU A 79 10.26 1.37 25.32
CA LEU A 79 11.50 0.70 24.95
C LEU A 79 12.57 0.87 26.03
N GLU A 80 12.78 2.10 26.50
CA GLU A 80 13.81 2.44 27.50
C GLU A 80 13.52 1.84 28.87
N ARG A 81 12.24 1.71 29.25
CA ARG A 81 11.83 1.03 30.49
C ARG A 81 11.86 -0.50 30.41
N GLY A 82 12.07 -1.08 29.22
CA GLY A 82 12.11 -2.52 29.02
C GLY A 82 10.74 -3.21 29.12
N GLU A 83 9.65 -2.46 29.02
CA GLU A 83 8.28 -2.99 29.08
C GLU A 83 7.94 -3.72 27.77
N VAL A 84 7.65 -5.03 27.85
CA VAL A 84 7.26 -5.86 26.69
C VAL A 84 8.22 -5.70 25.50
N LEU A 85 9.52 -5.81 25.77
CA LEU A 85 10.62 -5.40 24.88
C LEU A 85 10.49 -5.91 23.44
N GLU A 86 10.26 -7.21 23.24
CA GLU A 86 10.18 -7.82 21.91
C GLU A 86 8.98 -7.27 21.09
N ALA A 87 7.81 -7.13 21.72
CA ALA A 87 6.63 -6.59 21.05
C ALA A 87 6.81 -5.12 20.70
N THR A 88 7.43 -4.35 21.60
CA THR A 88 7.76 -2.93 21.37
C THR A 88 8.76 -2.77 20.23
N LEU A 89 9.82 -3.60 20.18
CA LEU A 89 10.79 -3.61 19.09
C LEU A 89 10.14 -3.95 17.74
N ARG A 90 9.35 -5.02 17.70
CA ARG A 90 8.62 -5.42 16.49
C ARG A 90 7.68 -4.32 16.00
N LEU A 91 6.91 -3.70 16.90
CA LEU A 91 5.99 -2.63 16.54
C LEU A 91 6.72 -1.40 15.99
N ARG A 92 7.89 -1.06 16.55
CA ARG A 92 8.72 0.05 16.06
C ARG A 92 9.25 -0.21 14.66
N GLU A 93 9.72 -1.43 14.39
CA GLU A 93 10.14 -1.85 13.05
C GLU A 93 8.97 -1.78 12.05
N GLU A 94 7.81 -2.31 12.42
CA GLU A 94 6.59 -2.25 11.59
C GLU A 94 6.16 -0.81 11.28
N LEU A 95 6.24 0.12 12.25
CA LEU A 95 5.93 1.53 12.02
C LEU A 95 6.93 2.21 11.09
N ALA A 96 8.21 1.87 11.21
CA ALA A 96 9.25 2.38 10.31
C ALA A 96 9.03 1.89 8.87
N GLU A 97 8.69 0.62 8.69
CA GLU A 97 8.32 0.06 7.37
C GLU A 97 7.06 0.71 6.81
N GLN A 98 6.03 0.93 7.64
CA GLN A 98 4.82 1.65 7.21
C GLN A 98 5.15 3.07 6.74
N ARG A 99 6.06 3.78 7.42
CA ARG A 99 6.51 5.12 7.00
C ARG A 99 7.24 5.05 5.65
N ARG A 100 8.16 4.10 5.46
CA ARG A 100 8.88 3.92 4.18
C ARG A 100 7.93 3.62 3.03
N ALA A 101 6.96 2.71 3.24
CA ALA A 101 5.96 2.37 2.24
C ALA A 101 5.09 3.57 1.83
N LEU A 102 4.73 4.46 2.78
CA LEU A 102 4.01 5.69 2.47
C LEU A 102 4.82 6.63 1.57
N LEU A 103 6.13 6.75 1.79
CA LEU A 103 7.01 7.57 0.95
C LEU A 103 7.19 6.96 -0.46
N GLN A 104 7.35 5.64 -0.55
CA GLN A 104 7.39 4.94 -1.84
C GLN A 104 6.09 5.12 -2.64
N MET A 105 4.94 5.19 -1.96
CA MET A 105 3.67 5.50 -2.61
C MET A 105 3.67 6.91 -3.22
N GLN A 106 4.28 7.88 -2.54
CA GLN A 106 4.46 9.24 -3.05
C GLN A 106 5.39 9.26 -4.27
N GLU A 107 6.52 8.55 -4.23
CA GLU A 107 7.45 8.41 -5.36
C GLU A 107 6.76 7.73 -6.57
N MET A 108 5.98 6.68 -6.33
CA MET A 108 5.19 6.02 -7.35
C MET A 108 4.20 7.00 -8.01
N ALA A 109 3.44 7.76 -7.22
CA ALA A 109 2.50 8.75 -7.77
C ALA A 109 3.22 9.88 -8.54
N ALA A 110 4.41 10.27 -8.08
CA ALA A 110 5.23 11.28 -8.77
C ALA A 110 5.67 10.82 -10.17
N ARG A 111 5.94 9.52 -10.38
CA ARG A 111 6.20 8.97 -11.73
C ARG A 111 5.04 9.18 -12.69
N TYR A 112 3.81 9.27 -12.17
CA TYR A 112 2.62 9.58 -12.95
C TYR A 112 2.32 11.08 -13.04
N GLY A 113 3.14 11.96 -12.44
CA GLY A 113 2.91 13.41 -12.42
C GLY A 113 1.81 13.84 -11.45
N CYS A 114 1.47 13.02 -10.46
CA CYS A 114 0.49 13.31 -9.42
C CYS A 114 1.21 13.54 -8.07
N ASP A 115 0.95 14.67 -7.39
CA ASP A 115 1.48 14.93 -6.04
C ASP A 115 0.46 14.55 -4.97
N ILE A 116 0.64 13.39 -4.34
CA ILE A 116 -0.25 12.89 -3.28
C ILE A 116 0.20 13.30 -1.86
N ALA A 117 1.19 14.19 -1.74
CA ALA A 117 1.66 14.66 -0.43
C ALA A 117 0.58 15.43 0.32
N HIS A 118 -0.25 16.18 -0.42
CA HIS A 118 -1.34 16.99 0.11
C HIS A 118 -2.71 16.28 -0.01
N PRO A 119 -3.70 16.68 0.80
CA PRO A 119 -5.07 16.18 0.66
C PRO A 119 -5.64 16.53 -0.71
N ALA A 120 -6.58 15.70 -1.18
CA ALA A 120 -7.31 15.93 -2.42
C ALA A 120 -8.25 17.13 -2.28
N ARG A 121 -8.25 18.02 -3.27
CA ARG A 121 -9.09 19.23 -3.30
C ARG A 121 -10.31 19.07 -4.20
N THR A 122 -10.26 18.14 -5.14
CA THR A 122 -11.34 17.86 -6.08
C THR A 122 -11.81 16.41 -5.97
N ALA A 123 -13.05 16.15 -6.39
CA ALA A 123 -13.57 14.78 -6.45
C ALA A 123 -12.70 13.87 -7.34
N ARG A 124 -12.12 14.43 -8.40
CA ARG A 124 -11.20 13.72 -9.29
C ARG A 124 -9.92 13.28 -8.60
N GLU A 125 -9.27 14.21 -7.89
CA GLU A 125 -8.08 13.90 -7.09
C GLU A 125 -8.40 12.89 -6.00
N ALA A 126 -9.57 12.98 -5.36
CA ALA A 126 -9.96 12.06 -4.30
C ALA A 126 -10.05 10.61 -4.80
N VAL A 127 -10.67 10.39 -5.97
CA VAL A 127 -10.73 9.07 -6.60
C VAL A 127 -9.34 8.61 -7.03
N GLN A 128 -8.51 9.50 -7.59
CA GLN A 128 -7.16 9.16 -8.02
C GLN A 128 -6.24 8.80 -6.83
N TRP A 129 -6.37 9.48 -5.69
CA TRP A 129 -5.52 9.26 -4.51
C TRP A 129 -5.91 7.95 -3.83
N LEU A 130 -7.22 7.69 -3.76
CA LEU A 130 -7.76 6.40 -3.32
C LEU A 130 -7.20 5.26 -4.19
N TYR A 131 -7.11 5.49 -5.50
CA TYR A 131 -6.62 4.51 -6.45
C TYR A 131 -5.12 4.21 -6.25
N PHE A 132 -4.29 5.24 -6.09
CA PHE A 132 -2.86 5.04 -5.79
C PHE A 132 -2.62 4.33 -4.46
N ALA A 133 -3.50 4.53 -3.48
CA ALA A 133 -3.40 3.86 -2.19
C ALA A 133 -3.78 2.38 -2.24
N TYR A 134 -4.55 1.96 -3.25
CA TYR A 134 -4.98 0.57 -3.41
C TYR A 134 -3.82 -0.31 -3.92
N PRO A 135 -3.54 -1.49 -3.33
CA PRO A 135 -2.40 -2.33 -3.67
C PRO A 135 -2.32 -2.76 -5.15
N GLY A 136 -3.46 -2.86 -5.85
CA GLY A 136 -3.52 -3.16 -7.28
C GLY A 136 -3.60 -1.93 -8.20
N GLY A 137 -3.62 -0.72 -7.64
CA GLY A 137 -3.76 0.52 -8.40
C GLY A 137 -2.48 0.97 -9.10
N GLY A 138 -1.31 0.61 -8.55
CA GLY A 138 -0.01 0.98 -9.12
C GLY A 138 0.27 0.35 -10.49
N GLU A 139 -0.10 -0.92 -10.67
CA GLU A 139 0.15 -1.68 -11.92
C GLU A 139 -0.78 -1.24 -13.06
N VAL A 140 -2.01 -0.82 -12.74
CA VAL A 140 -2.98 -0.36 -13.75
C VAL A 140 -2.79 1.13 -14.06
N ALA A 141 -2.22 1.92 -13.13
CA ALA A 141 -1.79 3.29 -13.42
C ALA A 141 -0.74 3.32 -14.55
N GLU A 142 0.10 2.28 -14.66
CA GLU A 142 1.14 2.15 -15.70
C GLU A 142 0.57 2.05 -17.12
N ARG A 143 -0.69 1.64 -17.25
CA ARG A 143 -1.40 1.54 -18.53
C ARG A 143 -2.18 2.81 -18.93
N ARG A 144 -2.22 3.82 -18.06
CA ARG A 144 -2.92 5.10 -18.34
C ARG A 144 -1.91 6.22 -18.61
N PRO A 145 -2.25 7.21 -19.46
CA PRO A 145 -1.38 8.36 -19.66
C PRO A 145 -1.08 9.04 -18.32
N PRO A 146 0.10 9.70 -18.18
CA PRO A 146 0.45 10.45 -16.98
C PRO A 146 -0.68 11.43 -16.65
N CYS A 147 -0.77 11.86 -15.39
CA CYS A 147 -1.69 12.85 -14.84
C CYS A 147 -1.57 14.25 -15.50
N ARG A 148 -1.35 14.35 -16.81
CA ARG A 148 -1.53 15.54 -17.64
C ARG A 148 -3.02 15.83 -17.82
N TRP A 149 -3.65 16.28 -16.75
CA TRP A 149 -5.00 16.81 -16.81
C TRP A 149 -4.91 18.32 -17.06
N GLY A 150 -4.58 18.68 -18.31
CA GLY A 150 -4.44 20.06 -18.75
C GLY A 150 -4.92 20.27 -20.18
N ALA A 151 -6.22 20.51 -20.35
CA ALA A 151 -6.75 21.37 -21.40
C ALA A 151 -7.63 22.43 -20.70
N ARG A 152 -7.41 23.69 -21.06
CA ARG A 152 -7.80 24.95 -20.40
C ARG A 152 -9.22 24.98 -19.78
N PRO A 153 -9.46 25.80 -18.73
CA PRO A 153 -10.83 26.22 -18.45
C PRO A 153 -11.38 26.89 -19.72
N PRO A 154 -12.63 26.62 -20.14
CA PRO A 154 -13.21 27.38 -21.25
C PRO A 154 -13.17 28.85 -20.88
N SER A 155 -12.56 29.66 -21.74
CA SER A 155 -12.66 31.11 -21.69
C SER A 155 -14.14 31.49 -21.59
N SER A 156 -14.43 32.51 -20.80
CA SER A 156 -15.75 32.98 -20.34
C SER A 156 -16.71 33.48 -21.44
N THR A 157 -16.80 32.82 -22.58
CA THR A 157 -17.56 33.30 -23.75
C THR A 157 -18.53 32.28 -24.35
N SER A 158 -18.95 31.23 -23.62
CA SER A 158 -19.95 30.29 -24.15
C SER A 158 -20.89 29.64 -23.11
N ILE A 159 -21.21 30.32 -22.02
CA ILE A 159 -22.24 29.87 -21.04
C ILE A 159 -23.64 30.33 -21.48
N SER A 160 -24.03 30.06 -22.73
CA SER A 160 -25.38 30.46 -23.19
C SER A 160 -26.20 29.36 -23.86
N ASN A 161 -25.63 28.21 -24.27
CA ASN A 161 -26.39 27.26 -25.09
C ASN A 161 -26.42 25.79 -24.62
N ALA A 162 -26.13 25.49 -23.35
CA ALA A 162 -26.08 24.10 -22.88
C ALA A 162 -27.11 23.72 -21.79
N ILE A 163 -28.18 24.50 -21.64
CA ILE A 163 -29.31 24.16 -20.75
C ILE A 163 -30.60 24.14 -21.58
N CYS A 164 -30.80 23.08 -22.36
CA CYS A 164 -32.12 22.58 -22.78
C CYS A 164 -31.96 21.40 -23.75
N ALA A 165 -32.02 20.18 -23.23
CA ALA A 165 -32.47 19.04 -24.02
C ALA A 165 -33.22 18.09 -23.06
N PRO A 166 -34.53 17.84 -23.29
CA PRO A 166 -35.35 17.02 -22.42
C PRO A 166 -35.01 15.54 -22.59
N VAL A 167 -35.10 14.82 -21.47
CA VAL A 167 -35.05 13.36 -21.39
C VAL A 167 -36.32 12.81 -22.04
N TYR A 168 -36.17 11.95 -23.05
CA TYR A 168 -37.18 10.94 -23.41
C TYR A 168 -36.77 9.63 -22.76
#